data_AF-A7SH18-F1
#
_entry.id   AF-A7SH18-F1
#
_cell.length_a   1.000
_cell.length_b   1.000
_cell.length_c   1.000
_cell.angle_alpha   90.00
_cell.angle_beta   90.00
_cell.angle_gamma   90.00
#
_symmetry.space_group_name_H-M   'P 1'
#
loop_
_entity.id
_entity.type
_entity.pdbx_description
1 polymer ?
#
loop_
_entity_poly.entity_id
_entity_poly.type
_entity_poly.pdbx_seq_one_letter_code
_entity_poly.pdbx_strand_id
1 'polypeptide(L)' 'YHGQLSNEAKQASYAKWLNGEVLCIVANASFGMGINKPNVRYVLHARLPTSVEEYSQQCGRAGR' A
#
# COMPACT_ATOMS: atom_id res chain seq x y z
N TYR A 1 5.68 -3.18 4.92
CA TYR A 1 4.86 -2.24 5.71
C TYR A 1 3.78 -3.01 6.47
N HIS A 2 3.83 -3.05 7.80
CA HIS A 2 2.90 -3.81 8.64
C HIS A 2 2.83 -3.22 10.04
N GLY A 3 1.88 -3.70 10.86
CA GLY A 3 1.59 -3.15 12.19
C GLY A 3 2.78 -3.09 13.15
N GLN A 4 3.66 -4.09 13.14
CA GLN A 4 4.81 -4.19 14.05
C GLN A 4 5.99 -3.26 13.71
N LEU A 5 5.98 -2.57 12.57
CA LEU A 5 6.97 -1.53 12.30
C LEU A 5 6.73 -0.31 13.19
N SER A 6 7.80 0.34 13.63
CA SER A 6 7.71 1.64 14.30
C SER A 6 7.09 2.68 13.37
N ASN A 7 6.56 3.76 13.94
CA ASN A 7 5.96 4.83 13.14
C ASN A 7 7.00 5.51 12.24
N GLU A 8 8.23 5.66 12.73
CA GLU A 8 9.36 6.22 12.00
C GLU A 8 9.71 5.34 10.79
N ALA A 9 9.78 4.01 10.97
CA ALA A 9 10.06 3.07 9.90
C ALA A 9 8.95 3.07 8.84
N LYS A 10 7.68 3.18 9.26
CA LYS A 10 6.53 3.32 8.36
C LYS A 10 6.62 4.60 7.53
N GLN A 11 6.85 5.75 8.18
CA GLN A 11 6.96 7.04 7.51
C GLN A 11 8.15 7.09 6.54
N ALA A 12 9.32 6.61 6.94
CA ALA A 12 10.49 6.56 6.08
C ALA A 12 10.24 5.68 4.84
N SER A 13 9.64 4.51 5.01
CA SER A 13 9.30 3.62 3.88
C SER A 13 8.28 4.27 2.93
N TYR A 14 7.27 4.94 3.50
CA TYR A 14 6.25 5.64 2.71
C TYR A 14 6.84 6.81 1.94
N ALA A 15 7.70 7.62 2.56
CA ALA A 15 8.37 8.76 1.91
C ALA A 15 9.22 8.31 0.72
N LYS A 16 10.05 7.27 0.89
CA LYS A 16 10.86 6.70 -0.20
C LYS A 16 9.99 6.27 -1.39
N TRP A 17 8.85 5.64 -1.13
CA TRP A 17 7.93 5.20 -2.18
C TRP A 17 7.18 6.37 -2.84
N LEU A 18 6.82 7.39 -2.06
CA LEU A 18 6.17 8.60 -2.57
C LEU A 18 7.12 9.34 -3.53
N ASN A 19 8.37 9.50 -3.12
CA ASN A 19 9.45 10.17 -3.88
C ASN A 19 9.98 9.35 -5.07
N GLY A 20 9.59 8.07 -5.19
CA GLY A 20 10.05 7.20 -6.27
C GLY A 20 11.45 6.63 -6.07
N GLU A 21 12.05 6.77 -4.89
CA GLU A 21 13.31 6.12 -4.51
C GLU A 21 13.17 4.60 -4.48
N VAL A 22 11.95 4.10 -4.22
CA VAL A 22 11.57 2.70 -4.37
C VAL A 22 10.34 2.57 -5.25
N LEU A 23 10.34 1.55 -6.10
CA LEU A 23 9.28 1.32 -7.10
C LEU A 23 8.04 0.66 -6.52
N CYS A 24 8.22 -0.17 -5.48
CA CYS A 24 7.13 -0.96 -4.90
C CYS A 24 7.15 -0.87 -3.38
N ILE A 25 5.97 -1.08 -2.79
CA ILE A 25 5.79 -1.24 -1.35
C ILE A 25 5.05 -2.54 -1.11
N VAL A 26 5.64 -3.42 -0.30
CA VAL A 26 5.03 -4.69 0.10
C VAL A 26 4.38 -4.50 1.46
N ALA A 27 3.09 -4.84 1.56
CA ALA A 27 2.32 -4.60 2.76
C ALA A 27 1.21 -5.62 2.99
N ASN A 28 0.72 -5.70 4.23
CA ASN A 28 -0.47 -6.49 4.56
C ASN A 28 -1.73 -5.60 4.54
N ALA A 29 -2.91 -6.18 4.78
CA ALA A 29 -4.20 -5.49 4.74
C ALA A 29 -4.29 -4.24 5.64
N SER A 30 -3.47 -4.12 6.69
CA SER A 30 -3.43 -2.93 7.55
C SER A 30 -2.83 -1.69 6.86
N PHE A 31 -2.22 -1.85 5.69
CA PHE A 31 -1.70 -0.77 4.86
C PHE A 31 -2.82 -0.16 4.02
N GLY A 32 -3.70 0.58 4.70
CA GLY A 32 -4.95 1.03 4.11
C GLY A 32 -5.29 2.50 4.32
N MET A 33 -5.16 2.97 5.55
CA MET A 33 -5.56 4.33 5.92
C MET A 33 -4.51 5.36 5.48
N GLY A 34 -4.89 6.28 4.58
CA GLY A 34 -4.09 7.47 4.25
C GLY A 34 -3.12 7.36 3.07
N ILE A 35 -3.11 6.25 2.32
CA ILE A 35 -2.29 6.16 1.10
C ILE A 35 -2.97 6.95 -0.01
N ASN A 36 -2.30 7.98 -0.48
CA ASN A 36 -2.74 8.78 -1.62
C ASN A 36 -1.54 9.09 -2.52
N LYS A 37 -1.13 8.10 -3.32
CA LYS A 37 -0.18 8.30 -4.40
C LYS A 37 -0.96 8.28 -5.73
N PRO A 38 -1.00 9.38 -6.50
CA PRO A 38 -1.83 9.48 -7.70
C PRO A 38 -1.36 8.54 -8.82
N ASN A 39 -0.09 8.18 -8.86
CA ASN A 39 0.50 7.42 -9.96
C ASN A 39 0.72 5.93 -9.67
N VAL A 40 -0.15 5.30 -8.86
CA VAL A 40 -0.09 3.84 -8.67
C VAL A 40 -0.63 3.14 -9.93
N ARG A 41 0.21 2.33 -10.59
CA ARG A 41 -0.14 1.60 -11.83
C ARG A 41 -0.58 0.17 -11.59
N TYR A 42 -0.05 -0.47 -10.57
CA TYR A 42 -0.32 -1.88 -10.27
C TYR A 42 -0.59 -2.05 -8.78
N VAL A 43 -1.57 -2.90 -8.47
CA VAL A 43 -1.79 -3.47 -7.15
C VAL A 43 -1.73 -4.99 -7.31
N LEU A 44 -0.79 -5.62 -6.62
CA LEU A 44 -0.53 -7.05 -6.72
C LEU A 44 -0.99 -7.72 -5.41
N HIS A 45 -1.95 -8.64 -5.51
CA HIS A 45 -2.42 -9.42 -4.38
C HIS A 45 -1.61 -10.71 -4.27
N ALA A 46 -0.66 -10.77 -3.34
CA ALA A 46 0.12 -11.98 -3.06
C ALA A 46 -0.72 -13.10 -2.41
N ARG A 47 -1.87 -12.74 -1.83
CA ARG A 47 -2.91 -13.63 -1.34
C ARG A 47 -4.26 -13.02 -1.67
N LEU A 48 -5.26 -13.88 -1.82
CA LEU A 48 -6.65 -13.44 -2.00
C LEU A 48 -7.11 -12.67 -0.76
N PRO A 49 -7.76 -11.50 -0.93
CA PRO A 49 -8.43 -10.80 0.17
C PRO A 49 -9.51 -11.66 0.82
N THR A 50 -9.89 -11.31 2.04
CA THR A 50 -10.89 -12.07 2.80
C THR A 50 -12.32 -11.84 2.32
N SER A 51 -12.56 -10.75 1.58
CA SER A 51 -13.86 -10.43 0.98
C SER A 51 -13.72 -9.66 -0.33
N VAL A 52 -14.83 -9.59 -1.08
CA VAL A 52 -14.91 -8.82 -2.33
C VAL A 52 -14.81 -7.31 -2.06
N GLU A 53 -15.35 -6.84 -0.95
CA GLU A 53 -15.29 -5.45 -0.51
C GLU A 53 -13.83 -5.05 -0.22
N GLU A 54 -13.09 -5.93 0.47
CA GLU A 54 -11.67 -5.71 0.75
C GLU A 54 -10.87 -5.67 -0.56
N TYR A 55 -11.11 -6.62 -1.47
CA TYR A 55 -10.50 -6.64 -2.80
C TYR A 55 -10.80 -5.36 -3.59
N SER A 56 -12.06 -4.92 -3.61
CA SER A 56 -12.51 -3.72 -4.32
C SER A 56 -11.81 -2.48 -3.77
N GLN A 57 -11.75 -2.33 -2.44
CA GLN A 57 -11.07 -1.21 -1.79
C GLN A 57 -9.56 -1.21 -2.06
N GLN A 58 -8.91 -2.38 -2.05
CA GLN A 58 -7.47 -2.52 -2.27
C GLN A 58 -7.10 -2.27 -3.74
N CYS A 59 -7.82 -2.86 -4.69
CA CYS A 59 -7.61 -2.66 -6.12
C CYS A 59 -7.86 -1.22 -6.57
N GLY A 60 -8.86 -0.55 -6.00
CA GLY A 60 -9.20 0.85 -6.31
C GLY A 60 -8.12 1.88 -5.93
N ARG A 61 -6.98 1.44 -5.41
CA ARG A 61 -5.77 2.27 -5.21
C ARG A 61 -4.96 2.42 -6.50
N ALA A 62 -5.04 1.45 -7.41
CA ALA A 62 -4.46 1.59 -8.74
C ALA A 62 -5.29 2.56 -9.57
N GLY A 63 -4.63 3.35 -10.42
CA GLY A 63 -5.32 4.18 -11.41
C GLY A 63 -6.15 5.33 -10.84
N ARG A 64 -5.90 5.75 -9.59
CA ARG A 64 -6.40 7.03 -9.08
C ARG A 64 -5.87 8.22 -9.89
#